data_AF-A0A4Q9HJW3-F1
#
_entry.id   AF-A0A4Q9HJW3-F1
#
_cell.length_a   1.000
_cell.length_b   1.000
_cell.length_c   1.000
_cell.angle_alpha   90.00
_cell.angle_beta   90.00
_cell.angle_gamma   90.00
#
_symmetry.space_group_name_H-M   'P 1'
#
loop_
_entity.id
_entity.type
_entity.pdbx_description
1 polymer ?
#
loop_
_entity_poly.entity_id
_entity_poly.type
_entity_poly.pdbx_seq_one_letter_code
_entity_poly.pdbx_strand_id
1 'polypeptide(L)'
;MTHPARIRRAALDAAGRGWHIFPLRLNDKRPAGHREDRCPRTGRCHDGHLTPEQRATTDQTLIRRCWDLGQYGVGIATGPSGLVVIDLDVPKTNKKDAPDGATTFEALCERTGQPLPDTFTVRTGSGGKHLYFQAPAGARLRNSQRKLGPGI
;
A
#
# COMPACT_ATOMS: atom_id res chain seq x y z
N MET A 1 0.73 -2.00 19.97
CA MET A 1 1.57 -3.06 19.39
C MET A 1 0.72 -3.93 18.49
N THR A 2 1.02 -3.99 17.19
CA THR A 2 0.26 -4.82 16.24
C THR A 2 0.72 -6.27 16.41
N HIS A 3 -0.18 -7.16 16.84
CA HIS A 3 0.17 -8.54 17.11
C HIS A 3 0.55 -9.28 15.81
N PRO A 4 1.69 -10.01 15.73
CA PRO A 4 2.18 -10.64 14.49
C PRO A 4 1.14 -11.49 13.76
N ALA A 5 0.29 -12.21 14.49
CA ALA A 5 -0.80 -13.00 13.92
C ALA A 5 -1.83 -12.14 13.17
N ARG A 6 -2.10 -10.90 13.62
CA ARG A 6 -3.02 -9.99 12.93
C ARG A 6 -2.45 -9.50 11.60
N ILE A 7 -1.14 -9.25 11.53
CA ILE A 7 -0.50 -8.81 10.28
C ILE A 7 -0.48 -9.94 9.25
N ARG A 8 -0.10 -11.16 9.68
CA ARG A 8 -0.16 -12.34 8.81
C ARG A 8 -1.57 -12.57 8.29
N ARG A 9 -2.59 -12.44 9.15
CA ARG A 9 -4.00 -12.54 8.73
C ARG A 9 -4.37 -11.49 7.69
N ALA A 10 -3.98 -10.23 7.91
CA ALA A 10 -4.21 -9.17 6.93
C ALA A 10 -3.52 -9.42 5.59
N ALA A 11 -2.30 -9.97 5.60
CA ALA A 11 -1.59 -10.37 4.38
C ALA A 11 -2.34 -11.47 3.61
N LEU A 12 -2.86 -12.48 4.32
CA LEU A 12 -3.65 -13.56 3.73
C LEU A 12 -5.00 -13.08 3.22
N ASP A 13 -5.67 -12.19 3.95
CA ASP A 13 -6.95 -11.62 3.52
C ASP A 13 -6.78 -10.74 2.27
N ALA A 14 -5.68 -9.98 2.16
CA ALA A 14 -5.34 -9.23 0.96
C ALA A 14 -5.07 -10.16 -0.25
N ALA A 15 -4.26 -11.21 -0.05
CA ALA A 15 -4.01 -12.19 -1.09
C ALA A 15 -5.28 -12.94 -1.52
N GLY A 16 -6.20 -13.24 -0.59
CA GLY A 16 -7.51 -13.82 -0.87
C GLY A 16 -8.41 -12.93 -1.72
N ARG A 17 -8.15 -11.62 -1.78
CA ARG A 17 -8.81 -10.66 -2.69
C ARG A 17 -8.12 -10.57 -4.06
N GLY A 18 -7.08 -11.36 -4.30
CA GLY A 18 -6.24 -11.27 -5.49
C GLY A 18 -5.22 -10.13 -5.45
N TRP A 19 -5.00 -9.50 -4.28
CA TRP A 19 -4.02 -8.42 -4.17
C TRP A 19 -2.62 -8.98 -3.96
N HIS A 20 -1.70 -8.59 -4.84
CA HIS A 20 -0.31 -8.98 -4.76
C HIS A 20 0.39 -8.26 -3.61
N ILE A 21 0.92 -9.02 -2.65
CA ILE A 21 1.56 -8.44 -1.45
C ILE A 21 3.05 -8.73 -1.39
N PHE A 22 3.78 -7.86 -0.69
CA PHE A 22 5.20 -8.03 -0.37
C PHE A 22 5.50 -7.53 1.06
N PRO A 23 6.51 -8.10 1.74
CA PRO A 23 6.86 -7.69 3.09
C PRO A 23 7.49 -6.28 3.12
N LEU A 24 7.12 -5.48 4.12
CA LEU A 24 7.75 -4.23 4.49
C LEU A 24 8.62 -4.43 5.74
N ARG A 25 9.73 -3.71 5.81
CA ARG A 25 10.53 -3.61 7.03
C ARG A 25 9.70 -2.95 8.11
N LEU A 26 9.89 -3.41 9.34
CA LEU A 26 9.19 -2.88 10.49
C LEU A 26 9.56 -1.39 10.68
N ASN A 27 8.53 -0.55 10.89
CA ASN A 27 8.65 0.87 11.26
C ASN A 27 9.31 1.84 10.26
N ASP A 28 9.74 1.43 9.07
CA ASP A 28 10.35 2.37 8.09
C ASP A 28 9.60 2.48 6.75
N LYS A 29 8.49 1.74 6.57
CA LYS A 29 7.64 1.65 5.36
C LYS A 29 8.37 1.21 4.08
N ARG A 30 9.62 0.73 4.15
CA ARG A 30 10.38 0.29 2.97
C ARG A 30 10.17 -1.20 2.72
N PRO A 31 10.22 -1.65 1.46
CA PRO A 31 10.22 -3.08 1.14
C PRO A 31 11.34 -3.84 1.87
N ALA A 32 11.00 -5.01 2.40
CA ALA A 32 11.98 -5.98 2.87
C ALA A 32 12.69 -6.64 1.69
N GLY A 33 13.90 -7.16 1.93
CA GLY A 33 14.79 -7.70 0.91
C GLY A 33 15.99 -6.78 0.61
N HIS A 34 16.55 -6.97 -0.58
CA HIS A 34 17.81 -6.38 -1.03
C HIS A 34 17.63 -5.48 -2.26
N ARG A 35 18.60 -4.58 -2.45
CA ARG A 35 18.78 -3.76 -3.65
C ARG A 35 19.48 -4.55 -4.76
N GLU A 36 19.38 -4.08 -6.00
CA GLU A 36 19.94 -4.77 -7.19
C GLU A 36 21.45 -4.94 -7.14
N ASP A 37 22.17 -3.88 -6.77
CA ASP A 37 23.62 -3.83 -6.59
C ASP A 37 24.16 -4.81 -5.52
N ARG A 38 23.28 -5.26 -4.61
CA ARG A 38 23.57 -6.24 -3.57
C ARG A 38 22.68 -7.48 -3.68
N CYS A 39 22.21 -7.79 -4.88
CA CYS A 39 21.37 -8.94 -5.11
C CYS A 39 22.22 -10.21 -5.00
N PRO A 40 21.86 -11.17 -4.11
CA PRO A 40 22.60 -12.42 -3.99
C PRO A 40 22.39 -13.35 -5.19
N ARG A 41 21.49 -13.00 -6.14
CA ARG A 41 21.12 -13.82 -7.30
C ARG A 41 20.71 -15.26 -6.93
N THR A 42 20.02 -15.40 -5.80
CA THR A 42 19.52 -16.68 -5.28
C THR A 42 18.01 -16.65 -5.03
N GLY A 43 17.43 -17.83 -4.86
CA GLY A 43 15.99 -18.00 -4.59
C GLY A 43 15.16 -17.37 -5.71
N ARG A 44 14.23 -16.49 -5.35
CA ARG A 44 13.39 -15.79 -6.35
C ARG A 44 14.18 -14.88 -7.29
N CYS A 45 15.43 -14.56 -6.98
CA CYS A 45 16.28 -13.75 -7.86
C CYS A 45 17.28 -14.60 -8.67
N HIS A 46 17.10 -15.92 -8.78
CA HIS A 46 18.05 -16.79 -9.49
C HIS A 46 18.23 -16.41 -10.97
N ASP A 47 17.13 -16.11 -11.67
CA ASP A 47 17.16 -15.71 -13.09
C ASP A 47 17.26 -14.19 -13.31
N GLY A 48 17.49 -13.39 -12.27
CA GLY A 48 17.39 -11.95 -12.39
C GLY A 48 17.05 -11.26 -11.09
N HIS A 49 17.51 -10.02 -10.89
CA HIS A 49 17.03 -9.24 -9.77
C HIS A 49 15.54 -8.92 -9.95
N LEU A 50 14.72 -9.32 -8.98
CA LEU A 50 13.31 -8.95 -8.94
C LEU A 50 13.10 -7.76 -7.99
N THR A 51 12.40 -6.74 -8.47
CA THR A 51 11.95 -5.61 -7.65
C THR A 51 10.89 -6.06 -6.62
N PRO A 52 10.57 -5.25 -5.59
CA PRO A 52 9.48 -5.55 -4.66
C PRO A 52 8.14 -5.85 -5.34
N GLU A 53 7.79 -5.09 -6.38
CA GLU A 53 6.57 -5.27 -7.16
C GLU A 53 6.58 -6.60 -7.92
N GLN A 54 7.69 -6.95 -8.57
CA GLN A 54 7.85 -8.25 -9.26
C GLN A 54 7.87 -9.44 -8.29
N ARG A 55 8.30 -9.21 -7.04
CA ARG A 55 8.26 -10.21 -5.97
C ARG A 55 6.92 -10.28 -5.24
N ALA A 56 5.98 -9.39 -5.55
CA ALA A 56 4.69 -9.40 -4.89
C ALA A 56 3.88 -10.63 -5.32
N THR A 57 3.19 -11.26 -4.37
CA THR A 57 2.56 -12.56 -4.60
C THR A 57 1.20 -12.65 -3.94
N THR A 58 0.36 -13.52 -4.49
CA THR A 58 -0.90 -13.98 -3.88
C THR A 58 -0.79 -15.41 -3.35
N ASP A 59 0.38 -16.06 -3.51
CA ASP A 59 0.63 -17.42 -3.03
C ASP A 59 0.63 -17.44 -1.50
N GLN A 60 -0.43 -17.99 -0.93
CA GLN A 60 -0.62 -18.06 0.51
C GLN A 60 0.47 -18.87 1.22
N THR A 61 1.10 -19.84 0.56
CA THR A 61 2.19 -20.64 1.13
C THR A 61 3.43 -19.78 1.32
N LEU A 62 3.81 -18.99 0.30
CA LEU A 62 4.90 -18.03 0.39
C LEU A 62 4.63 -16.96 1.45
N ILE A 63 3.39 -16.48 1.54
CA ILE A 63 2.98 -15.49 2.53
C ILE A 63 3.09 -16.04 3.94
N ARG A 64 2.57 -17.25 4.21
CA ARG A 64 2.70 -17.89 5.52
C ARG A 64 4.18 -18.01 5.91
N ARG A 65 4.99 -18.62 5.06
CA ARG A 65 6.44 -18.79 5.31
C ARG A 65 7.15 -17.47 5.58
N CYS A 66 6.83 -16.41 4.84
CA CYS A 66 7.45 -15.10 5.03
C CYS A 66 7.17 -14.52 6.41
N TRP A 67 5.92 -14.59 6.91
CA TRP A 67 5.57 -14.06 8.23
C TRP A 67 5.86 -15.02 9.39
N ASP A 68 6.12 -16.30 9.11
CA ASP A 68 6.64 -17.24 10.11
C ASP A 68 8.13 -16.98 10.41
N LEU A 69 8.88 -16.41 9.46
CA LEU A 69 10.31 -16.11 9.61
C LEU A 69 10.63 -14.78 10.29
N GLY A 70 9.66 -13.87 10.44
CA GLY A 70 9.93 -12.56 11.03
C GLY A 70 8.74 -11.61 11.06
N GLN A 71 8.97 -10.47 11.72
CA GLN A 71 7.98 -9.41 11.82
C GLN A 71 8.13 -8.44 10.64
N TYR A 72 7.13 -8.48 9.75
CA TYR A 72 7.06 -7.60 8.58
C TYR A 72 5.74 -6.85 8.56
N GLY A 73 5.75 -5.61 8.05
CA GLY A 73 4.54 -4.93 7.59
C GLY A 73 4.10 -5.49 6.23
N VAL A 74 2.88 -5.13 5.78
CA VAL A 74 2.33 -5.59 4.49
C VAL A 74 2.34 -4.42 3.50
N GLY A 75 2.99 -4.61 2.35
CA GLY A 75 2.87 -3.74 1.18
C GLY A 75 2.01 -4.41 0.12
N ILE A 76 1.20 -3.61 -0.59
CA ILE A 76 0.40 -4.06 -1.73
C ILE A 76 1.01 -3.49 -3.00
N ALA A 77 1.29 -4.34 -3.99
CA ALA A 77 1.69 -3.93 -5.32
C ALA A 77 0.43 -3.56 -6.11
N THR A 78 0.06 -2.28 -6.10
CA THR A 78 -1.22 -1.79 -6.63
C THR A 78 -1.37 -2.06 -8.13
N GLY A 79 -0.30 -1.90 -8.92
CA GLY A 79 -0.31 -2.21 -10.36
C GLY A 79 -0.71 -3.66 -10.66
N PRO A 80 0.06 -4.67 -10.21
CA PRO A 80 -0.29 -6.08 -10.34
C PRO A 80 -1.65 -6.46 -9.73
N SER A 81 -2.08 -5.73 -8.71
CA SER A 81 -3.39 -5.97 -8.07
C SER A 81 -4.56 -5.33 -8.81
N GLY A 82 -4.31 -4.56 -9.88
CA GLY A 82 -5.35 -3.81 -10.59
C GLY A 82 -6.01 -2.74 -9.71
N LEU A 83 -5.23 -2.09 -8.84
CA LEU A 83 -5.72 -1.12 -7.86
C LEU A 83 -5.17 0.28 -8.11
N VAL A 84 -5.98 1.27 -7.75
CA VAL A 84 -5.53 2.64 -7.43
C VAL A 84 -5.91 2.93 -5.99
N VAL A 85 -5.01 3.58 -5.25
CA VAL A 85 -5.22 3.94 -3.85
C VAL A 85 -5.08 5.45 -3.71
N ILE A 86 -6.09 6.07 -3.09
CA ILE A 86 -6.03 7.47 -2.68
C ILE A 86 -5.56 7.50 -1.23
N ASP A 87 -4.40 8.13 -0.98
CA ASP A 87 -3.81 8.28 0.36
C ASP A 87 -4.17 9.63 0.95
N LEU A 88 -5.00 9.64 1.98
CA LEU A 88 -5.44 10.82 2.69
C LEU A 88 -4.59 10.99 3.94
N ASP A 89 -3.55 11.81 3.84
CA ASP A 89 -2.62 12.10 4.91
C ASP A 89 -3.19 13.10 5.92
N VAL A 90 -2.83 12.95 7.19
CA VAL A 90 -3.01 14.00 8.19
C VAL A 90 -1.76 14.90 8.27
N PRO A 91 -1.89 16.21 8.52
CA PRO A 91 -0.76 17.11 8.66
C PRO A 91 0.20 16.66 9.76
N LYS A 92 1.52 16.68 9.48
CA LYS A 92 2.57 16.29 10.45
C LYS A 92 2.90 17.38 11.48
N THR A 93 2.44 18.61 11.27
CA THR A 93 2.78 19.76 12.12
C THR A 93 1.53 20.38 12.72
N ASN A 94 1.65 20.94 13.93
CA ASN A 94 0.60 21.67 14.65
C ASN A 94 0.14 22.97 13.96
N LYS A 95 0.32 23.12 12.64
CA LYS A 95 -0.34 24.17 11.88
C LYS A 95 -1.83 23.81 11.83
N LYS A 96 -2.57 24.34 12.79
CA LYS A 96 -4.01 24.10 12.98
C LYS A 96 -4.85 24.42 11.74
N ASP A 97 -4.31 25.17 10.79
CA ASP A 97 -5.05 25.71 9.64
C ASP A 97 -4.82 24.93 8.33
N ALA A 98 -3.97 23.90 8.30
CA ALA A 98 -3.80 23.08 7.09
C ALA A 98 -4.89 21.99 7.07
N PRO A 99 -5.75 21.92 6.02
CA PRO A 99 -6.73 20.85 5.91
C PRO A 99 -6.02 19.51 5.79
N ASP A 100 -6.61 18.47 6.40
CA ASP A 100 -6.16 17.10 6.20
C ASP A 100 -6.62 16.57 4.83
N GLY A 101 -6.05 15.43 4.40
CA GLY A 101 -6.38 14.82 3.12
C GLY A 101 -7.86 14.50 2.99
N ALA A 102 -8.54 14.14 4.09
CA ALA A 102 -9.97 13.84 4.09
C ALA A 102 -10.82 15.07 3.78
N THR A 103 -10.53 16.19 4.45
CA THR A 103 -11.17 17.49 4.20
C THR A 103 -10.92 17.93 2.75
N THR A 104 -9.68 17.82 2.27
CA THR A 104 -9.33 18.14 0.88
C THR A 104 -10.09 17.27 -0.12
N PHE A 105 -10.26 15.98 0.16
CA PHE A 105 -10.92 15.04 -0.74
C PHE A 105 -12.43 15.25 -0.77
N GLU A 106 -13.06 15.56 0.36
CA GLU A 106 -14.47 15.92 0.45
C GLU A 106 -14.78 17.17 -0.38
N ALA A 107 -13.98 18.24 -0.20
CA ALA A 107 -14.11 19.46 -1.00
C ALA A 107 -13.89 19.21 -2.51
N LEU A 108 -13.01 18.26 -2.87
CA LEU A 108 -12.83 17.85 -4.27
C LEU A 108 -14.08 17.15 -4.82
N CYS A 109 -14.69 16.26 -4.04
CA CYS A 109 -15.94 15.57 -4.40
C CYS A 109 -17.07 16.59 -4.62
N GLU A 110 -17.27 17.52 -3.67
CA GLU A 110 -18.26 18.60 -3.78
C GLU A 110 -18.06 19.44 -5.04
N ARG A 111 -16.83 19.92 -5.28
CA ARG A 111 -16.49 20.76 -6.45
C ARG A 111 -16.67 20.05 -7.78
N THR A 112 -16.59 18.73 -7.80
CA THR A 112 -16.77 17.92 -9.02
C THR A 112 -18.18 17.34 -9.13
N GLY A 113 -19.07 17.64 -8.18
CA GLY A 113 -20.43 17.09 -8.13
C GLY A 113 -20.46 15.58 -7.93
N GLN A 114 -19.41 14.99 -7.36
CA GLN A 114 -19.32 13.56 -7.08
C GLN A 114 -19.62 13.30 -5.61
N PRO A 115 -20.30 12.18 -5.26
CA PRO A 115 -20.46 11.78 -3.87
C PRO A 115 -19.11 11.32 -3.30
N LEU A 116 -18.97 11.40 -1.97
CA LEU A 116 -17.88 10.74 -1.29
C LEU A 116 -18.03 9.21 -1.50
N PRO A 117 -17.04 8.52 -2.08
CA PRO A 117 -17.18 7.12 -2.42
C PRO A 117 -17.19 6.22 -1.18
N ASP A 118 -18.18 5.33 -1.09
CA ASP A 118 -18.14 4.20 -0.17
C ASP A 118 -17.28 3.08 -0.79
N THR A 119 -16.08 2.90 -0.24
CA THR A 119 -15.14 1.89 -0.72
C THR A 119 -14.30 1.32 0.42
N PHE A 120 -13.60 0.21 0.13
CA PHE A 120 -12.68 -0.40 1.07
C PHE A 120 -11.65 0.63 1.55
N THR A 121 -11.67 0.92 2.86
CA THR A 121 -10.91 1.99 3.48
C THR A 121 -10.10 1.46 4.66
N VAL A 122 -8.82 1.81 4.70
CA VAL A 122 -7.90 1.43 5.79
C VAL A 122 -7.41 2.68 6.50
N ARG A 123 -7.46 2.69 7.84
CA ARG A 123 -6.83 3.76 8.64
C ARG A 123 -5.32 3.56 8.71
N THR A 124 -4.55 4.59 8.39
CA THR A 124 -3.08 4.54 8.42
C THR A 124 -2.56 4.71 9.84
N GLY A 125 -1.30 4.32 10.08
CA GLY A 125 -0.66 4.43 11.39
C GLY A 125 -0.50 5.88 11.90
N SER A 126 -0.53 6.86 11.00
CA SER A 126 -0.51 8.29 11.35
C SER A 126 -1.90 8.89 11.62
N GLY A 127 -2.98 8.14 11.41
CA GLY A 127 -4.36 8.63 11.59
C GLY A 127 -5.07 9.04 10.29
N GLY A 128 -4.37 8.99 9.14
CA GLY A 128 -4.95 9.19 7.81
C GLY A 128 -5.75 7.98 7.31
N LYS A 129 -6.13 7.99 6.03
CA LYS A 129 -6.94 6.94 5.40
C LYS A 129 -6.40 6.54 4.02
N HIS A 130 -6.44 5.27 3.68
CA HIS A 130 -6.23 4.75 2.32
C HIS A 130 -7.58 4.29 1.77
N LEU A 131 -8.05 4.90 0.68
CA LEU A 131 -9.22 4.44 -0.06
C LEU A 131 -8.78 3.62 -1.28
N TYR A 132 -9.31 2.42 -1.41
CA TYR A 132 -8.93 1.49 -2.47
C TYR A 132 -9.98 1.46 -3.57
N PHE A 133 -9.56 1.49 -4.83
CA PHE A 133 -10.43 1.38 -6.00
C PHE A 133 -9.82 0.43 -7.01
N GLN A 134 -10.66 -0.14 -7.86
CA GLN A 134 -10.19 -0.85 -9.05
C GLN A 134 -9.62 0.16 -10.04
N ALA A 135 -8.40 -0.10 -10.53
CA ALA A 135 -7.81 0.70 -11.58
C ALA A 135 -8.58 0.49 -12.90
N PRO A 136 -8.87 1.56 -13.66
CA PRO A 136 -9.46 1.42 -14.98
C PRO A 136 -8.58 0.54 -15.89
N ALA A 137 -9.21 -0.31 -16.69
CA ALA A 137 -8.50 -1.17 -17.62
C ALA A 137 -7.62 -0.34 -18.57
N GLY A 138 -6.36 -0.75 -18.74
CA GLY A 138 -5.39 -0.06 -19.61
C GLY A 138 -4.80 1.24 -19.05
N ALA A 139 -5.26 1.75 -17.90
CA ALA A 139 -4.71 2.95 -17.30
C ALA A 139 -3.39 2.67 -16.56
N ARG A 140 -2.34 3.43 -16.88
CA ARG A 140 -1.10 3.46 -16.09
C ARG A 140 -1.12 4.66 -15.15
N LEU A 141 -1.65 4.46 -13.95
CA LEU A 141 -1.68 5.48 -12.90
C LEU A 141 -0.38 5.39 -12.09
N ARG A 142 0.52 6.35 -12.28
CA ARG A 142 1.72 6.50 -11.45
C ARG A 142 1.39 7.34 -10.21
N ASN A 143 2.22 7.22 -9.18
CA ASN A 143 2.13 8.08 -8.00
C ASN A 143 2.09 9.55 -8.43
N SER A 144 1.09 10.26 -7.94
CA SER A 144 0.77 11.65 -8.28
C SER A 144 0.62 12.50 -7.03
N GLN A 145 1.44 12.26 -6.02
CA GLN A 145 1.37 12.95 -4.73
C GLN A 145 1.16 14.47 -4.92
N ARG A 146 0.19 15.03 -4.20
CA ARG A 146 -0.24 16.43 -4.20
C ARG A 146 -0.86 16.98 -5.48
N LYS A 147 -1.07 16.16 -6.53
CA LYS A 147 -1.74 16.62 -7.75
C LYS A 147 -3.24 16.86 -7.57
N LEU A 148 -3.88 16.08 -6.70
CA LEU A 148 -5.32 16.22 -6.41
C LEU A 148 -5.61 17.25 -5.31
N GLY A 149 -4.62 17.52 -4.46
CA GLY A 149 -4.68 18.57 -3.44
C GLY A 149 -3.70 18.32 -2.29
N PRO A 150 -3.63 19.23 -1.31
CA PRO A 150 -2.83 19.03 -0.11
C PRO A 150 -3.27 17.78 0.68
N GLY A 151 -2.32 16.89 0.99
CA GLY A 151 -2.59 15.68 1.77
C GLY A 151 -3.22 14.54 0.98
N ILE A 152 -3.21 14.60 -0.36
CA ILE A 152 -3.67 13.56 -1.29
C ILE A 152 -2.56 13.20 -2.28
#